data_AF-A0A970WN14-F1
#
_entry.id   AF-A0A970WN14-F1
#
_cell.length_a   1.000
_cell.length_b   1.000
_cell.length_c   1.000
_cell.angle_alpha   90.00
_cell.angle_beta   90.00
_cell.angle_gamma   90.00
#
_symmetry.space_group_name_H-M   'P 1'
#
loop_
_entity.id
_entity.type
_entity.pdbx_description
1 polymer ?
#
loop_
_entity_poly.entity_id
_entity_poly.type
_entity_poly.pdbx_seq_one_letter_code
_entity_poly.pdbx_strand_id
1 'polypeptide(L)'
;MKQHRPKILVVDDDPAMRRLVSKWLECDGYPVEQAMDGVEALTAIETTCPDMLITDWNMPRMDGMELCERVRRLRLANYVYILFLTVRSDQNELVKGLDVGADEFLSKPINREELLARVRAGERIVSLERRLSQMARTDELTGLRTRRSFHDIFDKEWERSSRRHLPLSCVMIDIDFFKRINDNHGHQFGDQIIQLIGEHLESSCRASDTVARYGGEEFCVLLPETSEQEAALWAERTRAGLAALRIPLDDDYLHVTCSLGVAQRSDETPTPHDLIDRADQALVCAKQSGRDRAVQFNSMCEAGSSDLQDAAQTRDLLARVTAGEVMTPLIACLNEDQTVGCAAEFFLRSRINSIPVISRTGHLVGMLSEKDLLAAMLSIECWRMPVRDVMKPNVIWYSEDAPIRKIYEFLCRVTIRRVVIVRDAHPVGTISRGTLLRWFRNLVLHSGRVPDERHFGNDHSSISKGRPYLMDTAKELQRQAVALENAISNEANHSTCAVGPATRMQELIEDLFAHSREAHDMSDRAGMLQLWALEKGTQRP
;
A
#
# COMPACT_ATOMS: atom_id res chain seq x y z
N MET A 1 7.35 -12.93 -21.32
CA MET A 1 7.54 -12.73 -19.87
C MET A 1 8.98 -12.32 -19.66
N LYS A 2 9.27 -11.17 -19.03
CA LYS A 2 10.66 -10.82 -18.68
C LYS A 2 11.15 -11.85 -17.66
N GLN A 3 12.24 -12.55 -17.97
CA GLN A 3 12.87 -13.48 -17.03
C GLN A 3 13.29 -12.69 -15.79
N HIS A 4 12.70 -13.02 -14.64
CA HIS A 4 13.09 -12.44 -13.36
C HIS A 4 14.44 -13.05 -12.96
N ARG A 5 15.50 -12.23 -12.94
CA ARG A 5 16.84 -12.67 -12.55
C ARG A 5 16.87 -12.95 -11.04
N PRO A 6 17.51 -14.04 -10.60
CA PRO A 6 17.60 -14.37 -9.18
C PRO A 6 18.40 -13.32 -8.41
N LYS A 7 17.95 -12.98 -7.21
CA LYS A 7 18.65 -12.12 -6.27
C LYS A 7 19.77 -12.87 -5.58
N ILE A 8 20.98 -12.31 -5.61
CA ILE A 8 22.19 -12.95 -5.11
C ILE A 8 22.72 -12.19 -3.91
N LEU A 9 22.96 -12.88 -2.80
CA LEU A 9 23.70 -12.36 -1.65
C LEU A 9 25.16 -12.81 -1.74
N VAL A 10 26.10 -11.87 -1.78
CA VAL A 10 27.54 -12.13 -1.79
C VAL A 10 28.14 -11.85 -0.43
N VAL A 11 28.77 -12.86 0.17
CA VAL A 11 29.35 -12.81 1.52
C VAL A 11 30.82 -13.16 1.46
N ASP A 12 31.69 -12.25 1.85
CA ASP A 12 33.14 -12.47 1.90
C ASP A 12 33.70 -11.38 2.82
N ASP A 13 34.67 -11.69 3.69
CA ASP A 13 35.24 -10.71 4.62
C ASP A 13 36.24 -9.78 3.93
N ASP A 14 36.84 -10.21 2.81
CA ASP A 14 37.67 -9.38 1.95
C ASP A 14 36.79 -8.40 1.13
N PRO A 15 36.85 -7.08 1.41
CA PRO A 15 36.04 -6.10 0.73
C PRO A 15 36.44 -5.90 -0.75
N ALA A 16 37.62 -6.33 -1.18
CA ALA A 16 38.03 -6.31 -2.58
C ALA A 16 37.40 -7.49 -3.33
N MET A 17 37.46 -8.70 -2.77
CA MET A 17 36.84 -9.89 -3.34
C MET A 17 35.32 -9.73 -3.44
N ARG A 18 34.67 -9.30 -2.34
CA ARG A 18 33.23 -9.05 -2.28
C ARG A 18 32.77 -8.08 -3.36
N ARG A 19 33.49 -6.96 -3.55
CA ARG A 19 33.19 -5.96 -4.59
C ARG A 19 33.44 -6.47 -6.00
N LEU A 20 34.49 -7.27 -6.21
CA LEU A 20 34.82 -7.84 -7.50
C LEU A 20 33.73 -8.81 -7.99
N VAL A 21 33.36 -9.78 -7.14
CA VAL A 21 32.32 -10.76 -7.41
C VAL A 21 30.98 -10.07 -7.66
N SER A 22 30.59 -9.13 -6.79
CA SER A 22 29.34 -8.38 -6.93
C SER A 22 29.27 -7.65 -8.28
N LYS A 23 30.34 -6.93 -8.66
CA LYS A 23 30.39 -6.21 -9.93
C LYS A 23 30.29 -7.12 -11.14
N TRP A 24 30.90 -8.31 -11.10
CA TRP A 24 30.78 -9.27 -12.19
C TRP A 24 29.34 -9.77 -12.39
N LEU A 25 28.61 -10.00 -11.30
CA LEU A 25 27.23 -10.45 -11.31
C LEU A 25 26.27 -9.33 -11.73
N GLU A 26 26.46 -8.12 -11.21
CA GLU A 26 25.69 -6.92 -11.59
C GLU A 26 25.83 -6.63 -13.10
N CYS A 27 27.04 -6.76 -13.65
CA CYS A 27 27.26 -6.59 -15.09
C CYS A 27 26.55 -7.66 -15.95
N ASP A 28 26.24 -8.84 -15.40
CA ASP A 28 25.44 -9.89 -16.08
C ASP A 28 23.92 -9.72 -15.83
N GLY A 29 23.53 -8.68 -15.08
CA GLY A 29 22.16 -8.27 -14.81
C GLY A 29 21.53 -8.88 -13.57
N TYR A 30 22.31 -9.49 -12.68
CA TYR A 30 21.77 -9.99 -11.40
C TYR A 30 21.66 -8.86 -10.37
N PRO A 31 20.55 -8.77 -9.61
CA PRO A 31 20.48 -7.94 -8.42
C PRO A 31 21.33 -8.56 -7.30
N VAL A 32 22.24 -7.77 -6.73
CA VAL A 32 23.22 -8.24 -5.73
C VAL A 32 23.09 -7.45 -4.42
N GLU A 33 23.06 -8.18 -3.32
CA GLU A 33 23.30 -7.65 -1.96
C GLU A 33 24.64 -8.17 -1.43
N GLN A 34 25.23 -7.43 -0.48
CA GLN A 34 26.54 -7.75 0.08
C GLN A 34 26.45 -7.86 1.60
N ALA A 35 27.20 -8.79 2.17
CA ALA A 35 27.43 -8.90 3.60
C ALA A 35 28.91 -9.21 3.87
N MET A 36 29.44 -8.76 5.01
CA MET A 36 30.86 -8.92 5.35
C MET A 36 31.20 -10.20 6.10
N ASP A 37 30.20 -10.90 6.65
CA ASP A 37 30.35 -12.20 7.31
C ASP A 37 29.00 -12.89 7.47
N GLY A 38 29.03 -14.10 8.04
CA GLY A 38 27.82 -14.90 8.25
C GLY A 38 26.78 -14.28 9.18
N VAL A 39 27.16 -13.41 10.12
CA VAL A 39 26.19 -12.76 11.02
C VAL A 39 25.35 -11.74 10.25
N GLU A 40 26.00 -10.86 9.48
CA GLU A 40 25.29 -9.90 8.63
C GLU A 40 24.49 -10.61 7.53
N ALA A 41 25.05 -11.67 6.96
CA ALA A 41 24.38 -12.46 5.94
C ALA A 41 23.10 -13.12 6.45
N LEU A 42 23.12 -13.69 7.67
CA LEU A 42 21.95 -14.34 8.25
C LEU A 42 20.79 -13.33 8.45
N THR A 43 21.10 -12.15 8.98
CA THR A 43 20.12 -11.05 9.12
C THR A 43 19.54 -10.63 7.77
N ALA A 44 20.39 -10.51 6.75
CA ALA A 44 19.95 -10.18 5.39
C ALA A 44 19.05 -11.28 4.79
N ILE A 45 19.38 -12.56 5.02
CA ILE A 45 18.61 -13.70 4.54
C ILE A 45 17.21 -13.74 5.17
N GLU A 46 17.09 -13.48 6.47
CA GLU A 46 15.79 -13.44 7.16
C GLU A 46 14.93 -12.25 6.69
N THR A 47 15.57 -11.11 6.37
CA THR A 47 14.86 -9.90 5.97
C THR A 47 14.43 -9.93 4.50
N THR A 48 15.31 -10.38 3.60
CA THR A 48 15.14 -10.21 2.16
C THR A 48 15.07 -11.51 1.37
N CYS A 49 15.38 -12.65 1.99
CA CYS A 49 15.32 -14.01 1.43
C CYS A 49 15.85 -14.11 -0.01
N PRO A 50 17.19 -14.11 -0.22
CA PRO A 50 17.78 -14.16 -1.55
C PRO A 50 17.48 -15.49 -2.27
N ASP A 51 17.57 -15.50 -3.59
CA ASP A 51 17.46 -16.72 -4.38
C ASP A 51 18.76 -17.54 -4.35
N MET A 52 19.90 -16.86 -4.21
CA MET A 52 21.22 -17.47 -4.19
C MET A 52 22.12 -16.81 -3.14
N LEU A 53 22.93 -17.62 -2.47
CA LEU A 53 23.98 -17.21 -1.55
C LEU A 53 25.33 -17.63 -2.12
N ILE A 54 26.23 -16.67 -2.33
CA ILE A 54 27.62 -16.93 -2.68
C ILE A 54 28.47 -16.48 -1.49
N THR A 55 29.08 -17.42 -0.79
CA THR A 55 29.79 -17.12 0.46
C THR A 55 31.21 -17.65 0.48
N ASP A 56 32.14 -16.90 1.06
CA ASP A 56 33.44 -17.43 1.42
C ASP A 56 33.30 -18.53 2.48
N TRP A 57 34.21 -19.50 2.40
CA TRP A 57 34.28 -20.59 3.34
C TRP A 57 34.77 -20.12 4.70
N ASN A 58 35.84 -19.32 4.73
CA ASN A 58 36.45 -18.84 5.98
C ASN A 58 36.11 -17.36 6.15
N MET A 59 35.38 -17.04 7.20
CA MET A 59 35.04 -15.67 7.56
C MET A 59 35.10 -15.50 9.08
N PRO A 60 35.36 -14.29 9.60
CA PRO A 60 35.31 -14.02 11.02
C PRO A 60 33.86 -14.06 11.54
N ARG A 61 33.71 -14.24 12.86
CA ARG A 61 32.43 -14.33 13.61
C ARG A 61 31.56 -15.54 13.29
N MET A 62 31.29 -15.80 12.02
CA MET A 62 30.56 -16.96 11.53
C MET A 62 31.10 -17.32 10.15
N ASP A 63 31.59 -18.54 10.00
CA ASP A 63 32.14 -19.04 8.75
C ASP A 63 31.03 -19.50 7.78
N GLY A 64 31.40 -19.80 6.54
CA GLY A 64 30.43 -20.19 5.51
C GLY A 64 29.70 -21.50 5.84
N MET A 65 30.37 -22.41 6.56
CA MET A 65 29.81 -23.71 6.94
C MET A 65 28.71 -23.55 7.99
N GLU A 66 29.01 -22.80 9.06
CA GLU A 66 28.05 -22.48 10.11
C GLU A 66 26.87 -21.68 9.55
N LEU A 67 27.13 -20.73 8.64
CA LEU A 67 26.08 -19.99 7.93
C LEU A 67 25.17 -20.94 7.14
N CYS A 68 25.76 -21.86 6.36
CA CYS A 68 25.00 -22.83 5.56
C CYS A 68 24.11 -23.71 6.43
N GLU A 69 24.65 -24.25 7.53
CA GLU A 69 23.90 -25.08 8.48
C GLU A 69 22.70 -24.31 9.07
N ARG A 70 22.90 -23.04 9.45
CA ARG A 70 21.82 -22.19 9.97
C ARG A 70 20.77 -21.90 8.92
N VAL A 71 21.19 -21.54 7.70
CA VAL A 71 20.27 -21.28 6.57
C VAL A 71 19.41 -22.50 6.26
N ARG A 72 19.98 -23.71 6.31
CA ARG A 72 19.22 -24.96 6.09
C ARG A 72 18.26 -25.31 7.23
N ARG A 73 18.44 -24.76 8.43
CA ARG A 73 17.51 -24.91 9.56
C ARG A 73 16.38 -23.87 9.55
N LEU A 74 16.54 -22.76 8.81
CA LEU A 74 15.51 -21.74 8.69
C LEU A 74 14.38 -22.22 7.77
N ARG A 75 13.14 -21.86 8.12
CA ARG A 75 11.97 -22.01 7.25
C ARG A 75 11.86 -20.77 6.37
N LEU A 76 12.64 -20.75 5.30
CA LEU A 76 12.67 -19.63 4.36
C LEU A 76 11.51 -19.69 3.36
N ALA A 77 11.13 -18.53 2.81
CA ALA A 77 10.04 -18.43 1.84
C ALA A 77 10.33 -19.13 0.50
N ASN A 78 11.61 -19.38 0.20
CA ASN A 78 12.04 -20.12 -0.98
C ASN A 78 13.36 -20.86 -0.70
N TYR A 79 13.63 -21.89 -1.52
CA TYR A 79 14.93 -22.51 -1.56
C TYR A 79 16.02 -21.49 -1.93
N VAL A 80 17.11 -21.49 -1.15
CA VAL A 80 18.29 -20.64 -1.40
C VAL A 80 19.42 -21.51 -1.90
N TYR A 81 19.87 -21.26 -3.14
CA TYR A 81 21.01 -21.98 -3.71
C TYR A 81 22.33 -21.47 -3.13
N ILE A 82 23.15 -22.33 -2.53
CA ILE A 82 24.37 -21.96 -1.82
C ILE A 82 25.61 -22.40 -2.60
N LEU A 83 26.43 -21.42 -3.00
CA LEU A 83 27.73 -21.61 -3.66
C LEU A 83 28.87 -21.15 -2.74
N PHE A 84 29.76 -22.07 -2.36
CA PHE A 84 30.96 -21.72 -1.61
C PHE A 84 32.10 -21.21 -2.47
N LEU A 85 32.80 -20.19 -2.00
CA LEU A 85 34.11 -19.79 -2.49
C LEU A 85 35.16 -20.33 -1.54
N THR A 86 36.15 -21.09 -2.02
CA THR A 86 37.11 -21.77 -1.13
C THR A 86 38.53 -21.73 -1.68
N VAL A 87 39.51 -21.51 -0.81
CA VAL A 87 40.95 -21.71 -1.11
C VAL A 87 41.37 -23.18 -1.00
N ARG A 88 40.51 -24.05 -0.49
CA ARG A 88 40.86 -25.43 -0.15
C ARG A 88 40.64 -26.36 -1.35
N SER A 89 41.61 -27.24 -1.57
CA SER A 89 41.57 -28.32 -2.58
C SER A 89 41.44 -29.71 -1.95
N ASP A 90 41.31 -29.81 -0.62
CA ASP A 90 41.11 -31.08 0.08
C ASP A 90 39.69 -31.61 -0.17
N GLN A 91 39.62 -32.76 -0.85
CA GLN A 91 38.37 -33.43 -1.19
C GLN A 91 37.53 -33.76 0.06
N ASN A 92 38.15 -34.08 1.19
CA ASN A 92 37.40 -34.43 2.40
C ASN A 92 36.61 -33.24 2.98
N GLU A 93 37.10 -32.03 2.79
CA GLU A 93 36.43 -30.84 3.31
C GLU A 93 35.36 -30.33 2.36
N LEU A 94 35.57 -30.49 1.05
CA LEU A 94 34.53 -30.24 0.05
C LEU A 94 33.32 -31.16 0.26
N VAL A 95 33.56 -32.44 0.57
CA VAL A 95 32.49 -33.40 0.90
C VAL A 95 31.70 -32.92 2.12
N LYS A 96 32.37 -32.48 3.19
CA LYS A 96 31.69 -31.94 4.38
C LYS A 96 30.80 -30.74 4.05
N GLY A 97 31.24 -29.87 3.14
CA GLY A 97 30.44 -28.71 2.70
C GLY A 97 29.13 -29.10 2.02
N LEU A 98 29.19 -30.12 1.16
CA LEU A 98 28.00 -30.67 0.51
C LEU A 98 27.09 -31.38 1.52
N ASP A 99 27.65 -32.13 2.47
CA ASP A 99 26.89 -32.84 3.51
C ASP A 99 26.14 -31.89 4.45
N VAL A 100 26.68 -30.68 4.69
CA VAL A 100 26.00 -29.61 5.46
C VAL A 100 24.88 -28.93 4.67
N GLY A 101 24.84 -29.15 3.35
CA GLY A 101 23.74 -28.76 2.48
C GLY A 101 24.09 -27.65 1.48
N ALA A 102 25.37 -27.37 1.23
CA ALA A 102 25.76 -26.52 0.12
C ALA A 102 25.48 -27.19 -1.22
N ASP A 103 25.05 -26.41 -2.20
CA ASP A 103 24.75 -26.93 -3.53
C ASP A 103 26.02 -27.11 -4.37
N GLU A 104 27.03 -26.26 -4.14
CA GLU A 104 28.18 -26.15 -5.02
C GLU A 104 29.37 -25.44 -4.37
N PHE A 105 30.56 -25.63 -4.94
CA PHE A 105 31.76 -24.88 -4.57
C PHE A 105 32.56 -24.39 -5.79
N LEU A 106 33.35 -23.34 -5.57
CA LEU A 106 34.26 -22.75 -6.54
C LEU A 106 35.59 -22.40 -5.87
N SER A 107 36.69 -22.86 -6.48
CA SER A 107 38.03 -22.67 -5.92
C SER A 107 38.58 -21.27 -6.23
N LYS A 108 39.25 -20.66 -5.25
CA LYS A 108 40.02 -19.41 -5.40
C LYS A 108 41.41 -19.77 -5.98
N PRO A 109 41.96 -19.01 -6.96
CA PRO A 109 41.46 -17.74 -7.49
C PRO A 109 40.26 -17.90 -8.43
N ILE A 110 39.26 -17.02 -8.27
CA ILE A 110 37.97 -17.13 -8.95
C ILE A 110 38.11 -16.75 -10.42
N ASN A 111 37.77 -17.68 -11.31
CA ASN A 111 37.60 -17.38 -12.72
C ASN A 111 36.19 -16.82 -12.98
N ARG A 112 36.09 -15.65 -13.61
CA ARG A 112 34.81 -14.99 -13.91
C ARG A 112 33.88 -15.85 -14.77
N GLU A 113 34.40 -16.49 -15.81
CA GLU A 113 33.57 -17.30 -16.71
C GLU A 113 33.04 -18.54 -16.00
N GLU A 114 33.86 -19.17 -15.16
CA GLU A 114 33.45 -20.31 -14.34
C GLU A 114 32.40 -19.92 -13.31
N LEU A 115 32.61 -18.82 -12.57
CA LEU A 115 31.62 -18.29 -11.62
C LEU A 115 30.27 -18.07 -12.31
N LEU A 116 30.26 -17.35 -13.44
CA LEU A 116 29.02 -17.07 -14.17
C LEU A 116 28.38 -18.35 -14.73
N ALA A 117 29.18 -19.35 -15.12
CA ALA A 117 28.66 -20.65 -15.54
C ALA A 117 27.96 -21.40 -14.39
N ARG A 118 28.57 -21.41 -13.19
CA ARG A 118 27.97 -22.00 -11.97
C ARG A 118 26.72 -21.26 -11.55
N VAL A 119 26.73 -19.92 -11.59
CA VAL A 119 25.56 -19.10 -11.27
C VAL A 119 24.40 -19.36 -12.24
N ARG A 120 24.66 -19.45 -13.55
CA ARG A 120 23.63 -19.83 -14.53
C ARG A 120 23.10 -21.26 -14.31
N ALA A 121 23.93 -22.17 -13.81
CA ALA A 121 23.47 -23.51 -13.44
C ALA A 121 22.56 -23.46 -12.21
N GLY A 122 22.95 -22.72 -11.18
CA GLY A 122 22.13 -22.46 -9.99
C GLY A 122 20.80 -21.77 -10.32
N GLU A 123 20.79 -20.78 -11.22
CA GLU A 123 19.57 -20.11 -11.70
C GLU A 123 18.54 -21.11 -12.26
N ARG A 124 19.00 -22.15 -12.98
CA ARG A 124 18.11 -23.20 -13.48
C ARG A 124 17.52 -24.04 -12.35
N ILE A 125 18.31 -24.37 -11.34
CA ILE A 125 17.86 -25.14 -10.17
C ILE A 125 16.84 -24.32 -9.37
N VAL A 126 17.14 -23.06 -9.06
CA VAL A 126 16.21 -22.12 -8.41
C VAL A 126 14.91 -22.00 -9.20
N SER A 127 14.99 -21.89 -10.54
CA SER A 127 13.81 -21.82 -11.38
C SER A 127 12.98 -23.12 -11.37
N LEU A 128 13.63 -24.28 -11.24
CA LEU A 128 12.95 -25.57 -11.16
C LEU A 128 12.29 -25.77 -9.80
N GLU A 129 13.00 -25.50 -8.71
CA GLU A 129 12.45 -25.49 -7.34
C GLU A 129 11.25 -24.57 -7.25
N ARG A 130 11.38 -23.32 -7.73
CA ARG A 130 10.27 -22.37 -7.78
C ARG A 130 9.09 -22.91 -8.59
N ARG A 131 9.34 -23.63 -9.70
CA ARG A 131 8.28 -24.24 -10.51
C ARG A 131 7.61 -25.42 -9.79
N LEU A 132 8.36 -26.21 -9.03
CA LEU A 132 7.85 -27.31 -8.23
C LEU A 132 7.02 -26.79 -7.05
N SER A 133 7.50 -25.80 -6.29
CA SER A 133 6.71 -25.12 -5.25
C SER A 133 5.46 -24.47 -5.85
N GLN A 134 5.53 -23.92 -7.05
CA GLN A 134 4.35 -23.42 -7.76
C GLN A 134 3.35 -24.51 -8.20
N MET A 135 3.77 -25.78 -8.26
CA MET A 135 2.89 -26.93 -8.51
C MET A 135 2.30 -27.48 -7.20
N ALA A 136 2.84 -27.10 -6.03
CA ALA A 136 2.26 -27.43 -4.75
C ALA A 136 0.88 -26.75 -4.59
N ARG A 137 -0.13 -27.57 -4.27
CA ARG A 137 -1.50 -27.07 -4.05
C ARG A 137 -1.71 -26.47 -2.67
N THR A 138 -0.77 -26.71 -1.76
CA THR A 138 -0.85 -26.32 -0.35
C THR A 138 0.38 -25.51 0.05
N ASP A 139 0.16 -24.52 0.91
CA ASP A 139 1.18 -23.69 1.55
C ASP A 139 1.92 -24.52 2.60
N GLU A 140 3.25 -24.47 2.59
CA GLU A 140 4.09 -25.32 3.45
C GLU A 140 3.98 -24.95 4.93
N LEU A 141 3.72 -23.68 5.25
CA LEU A 141 3.62 -23.21 6.63
C LEU A 141 2.29 -23.62 7.25
N THR A 142 1.18 -23.35 6.55
CA THR A 142 -0.18 -23.46 7.09
C THR A 142 -0.91 -24.74 6.69
N GLY A 143 -0.45 -25.45 5.66
CA GLY A 143 -1.18 -26.57 5.06
C GLY A 143 -2.40 -26.15 4.22
N LEU A 144 -2.80 -24.88 4.27
CA LEU A 144 -3.92 -24.33 3.50
C LEU A 144 -3.63 -24.30 2.00
N ARG A 145 -4.62 -23.99 1.17
CA ARG A 145 -4.39 -23.84 -0.27
C ARG A 145 -3.42 -22.67 -0.54
N THR A 146 -2.57 -22.83 -1.56
CA THR A 146 -1.79 -21.70 -2.09
C THR A 146 -2.70 -20.74 -2.85
N ARG A 147 -2.30 -19.47 -2.98
CA ARG A 147 -2.96 -18.49 -3.86
C ARG A 147 -3.25 -19.05 -5.25
N ARG A 148 -2.32 -19.81 -5.84
CA ARG A 148 -2.54 -20.41 -7.16
C ARG A 148 -3.66 -21.47 -7.13
N SER A 149 -3.60 -22.40 -6.18
CA SER A 149 -4.64 -23.43 -6.05
C SER A 149 -6.01 -22.83 -5.73
N PHE A 150 -6.04 -21.69 -5.02
CA PHE A 150 -7.26 -20.92 -4.80
C PHE A 150 -7.85 -20.42 -6.12
N HIS A 151 -7.05 -19.75 -6.97
CA HIS A 151 -7.51 -19.26 -8.28
C HIS A 151 -8.02 -20.39 -9.16
N ASP A 152 -7.34 -21.55 -9.20
CA ASP A 152 -7.79 -22.72 -9.98
C ASP A 152 -9.16 -23.26 -9.54
N ILE A 153 -9.50 -23.14 -8.25
CA ILE A 153 -10.80 -23.53 -7.69
C ILE A 153 -11.82 -22.42 -7.94
N PHE A 154 -11.41 -21.17 -7.74
CA PHE A 154 -12.25 -20.01 -7.88
C PHE A 154 -12.78 -19.86 -9.30
N ASP A 155 -11.95 -20.07 -10.33
CA ASP A 155 -12.41 -20.04 -11.73
C ASP A 155 -13.52 -21.08 -12.00
N LYS A 156 -13.42 -22.27 -11.40
CA LYS A 156 -14.43 -23.33 -11.54
C LYS A 156 -15.73 -22.99 -10.82
N GLU A 157 -15.62 -22.49 -9.60
CA GLU A 157 -16.79 -22.06 -8.82
C GLU A 157 -17.44 -20.80 -9.43
N TRP A 158 -16.66 -19.93 -10.05
CA TRP A 158 -17.16 -18.78 -10.82
C TRP A 158 -18.03 -19.22 -12.00
N GLU A 159 -17.55 -20.14 -12.82
CA GLU A 159 -18.37 -20.67 -13.92
C GLU A 159 -19.63 -21.38 -13.42
N ARG A 160 -19.51 -22.16 -12.34
CA ARG A 160 -20.63 -22.89 -11.73
C ARG A 160 -21.69 -21.93 -11.20
N SER A 161 -21.28 -20.95 -10.40
CA SER A 161 -22.14 -19.88 -9.88
C SER A 161 -22.80 -19.10 -11.02
N SER A 162 -22.04 -18.79 -12.08
CA SER A 162 -22.54 -18.04 -13.25
C SER A 162 -23.66 -18.79 -13.97
N ARG A 163 -23.45 -20.07 -14.23
CA ARG A 163 -24.42 -20.90 -14.96
C ARG A 163 -25.70 -21.11 -14.14
N ARG A 164 -25.57 -21.27 -12.83
CA ARG A 164 -26.69 -21.62 -11.94
C ARG A 164 -27.33 -20.42 -11.24
N HIS A 165 -26.80 -19.21 -11.43
CA HIS A 165 -27.23 -17.99 -10.73
C HIS A 165 -27.22 -18.16 -9.21
N LEU A 166 -26.18 -18.82 -8.70
CA LEU A 166 -25.99 -19.04 -7.26
C LEU A 166 -25.06 -17.97 -6.69
N PRO A 167 -25.30 -17.49 -5.45
CA PRO A 167 -24.44 -16.49 -4.85
C PRO A 167 -23.03 -17.07 -4.62
N LEU A 168 -22.02 -16.21 -4.79
CA LEU A 168 -20.63 -16.57 -4.58
C LEU A 168 -19.97 -15.39 -3.88
N SER A 169 -19.48 -15.61 -2.66
CA SER A 169 -18.84 -14.57 -1.86
C SER A 169 -17.37 -14.86 -1.65
N CYS A 170 -16.59 -13.80 -1.48
CA CYS A 170 -15.17 -13.82 -1.20
C CYS A 170 -14.89 -12.99 0.05
N VAL A 171 -14.02 -13.48 0.93
CA VAL A 171 -13.57 -12.77 2.11
C VAL A 171 -12.05 -12.66 2.09
N MET A 172 -11.53 -11.43 2.10
CA MET A 172 -10.11 -11.14 2.27
C MET A 172 -9.84 -10.86 3.75
N ILE A 173 -8.77 -11.43 4.28
CA ILE A 173 -8.45 -11.41 5.71
C ILE A 173 -6.98 -11.02 5.86
N ASP A 174 -6.69 -10.14 6.80
CA ASP A 174 -5.32 -9.72 7.10
C ASP A 174 -5.11 -9.60 8.62
N ILE A 175 -3.94 -10.06 9.07
CA ILE A 175 -3.57 -10.03 10.48
C ILE A 175 -3.18 -8.60 10.89
N ASP A 176 -3.89 -8.05 11.87
CA ASP A 176 -3.66 -6.68 12.30
C ASP A 176 -2.29 -6.54 12.98
N PHE A 177 -1.52 -5.54 12.52
CA PHE A 177 -0.18 -5.21 13.06
C PHE A 177 0.84 -6.36 13.01
N PHE A 178 0.73 -7.30 12.07
CA PHE A 178 1.60 -8.47 12.00
C PHE A 178 3.09 -8.13 11.94
N LYS A 179 3.47 -7.10 11.18
CA LYS A 179 4.87 -6.60 11.17
C LYS A 179 5.39 -6.27 12.58
N ARG A 180 4.58 -5.62 13.42
CA ARG A 180 4.97 -5.28 14.80
C ARG A 180 5.13 -6.54 15.66
N ILE A 181 4.34 -7.57 15.39
CA ILE A 181 4.48 -8.86 16.07
C ILE A 181 5.82 -9.50 15.71
N ASN A 182 6.17 -9.53 14.43
CA ASN A 182 7.48 -10.02 13.97
C ASN A 182 8.64 -9.20 14.54
N ASP A 183 8.54 -7.87 14.52
CA ASP A 183 9.59 -6.98 15.01
C ASP A 183 9.82 -7.17 16.52
N ASN A 184 8.78 -7.50 17.29
CA ASN A 184 8.86 -7.66 18.74
C ASN A 184 9.20 -9.08 19.21
N HIS A 185 8.76 -10.11 18.48
CA HIS A 185 8.79 -11.50 18.93
C HIS A 185 9.52 -12.45 17.96
N GLY A 186 10.03 -11.93 16.85
CA GLY A 186 10.74 -12.67 15.83
C GLY A 186 9.83 -13.42 14.85
N HIS A 187 10.38 -13.71 13.67
CA HIS A 187 9.65 -14.37 12.58
C HIS A 187 9.12 -15.76 12.94
N GLN A 188 9.84 -16.52 13.77
CA GLN A 188 9.39 -17.85 14.22
C GLN A 188 8.09 -17.79 15.03
N PHE A 189 7.87 -16.73 15.80
CA PHE A 189 6.65 -16.53 16.55
C PHE A 189 5.52 -16.05 15.63
N GLY A 190 5.83 -15.17 14.67
CA GLY A 190 4.90 -14.78 13.62
C GLY A 190 4.39 -15.98 12.82
N ASP A 191 5.28 -16.91 12.46
CA ASP A 191 4.92 -18.15 11.76
C ASP A 191 3.93 -19.00 12.56
N GLN A 192 4.10 -19.12 13.89
CA GLN A 192 3.15 -19.83 14.76
C GLN A 192 1.78 -19.17 14.76
N ILE A 193 1.72 -17.83 14.75
CA ILE A 193 0.45 -17.08 14.65
C ILE A 193 -0.23 -17.37 13.31
N ILE A 194 0.51 -17.33 12.21
CA ILE A 194 -0.04 -17.64 10.89
C ILE A 194 -0.61 -19.07 10.86
N GLN A 195 0.09 -20.04 11.46
CA GLN A 195 -0.39 -21.42 11.57
C GLN A 195 -1.69 -21.52 12.37
N LEU A 196 -1.74 -20.93 13.57
CA LEU A 196 -2.93 -20.91 14.44
C LEU A 196 -4.14 -20.27 13.76
N ILE A 197 -3.92 -19.15 13.07
CA ILE A 197 -4.99 -18.47 12.32
C ILE A 197 -5.45 -19.35 11.15
N GLY A 198 -4.53 -19.97 10.43
CA GLY A 198 -4.86 -20.88 9.34
C GLY A 198 -5.72 -22.05 9.79
N GLU A 199 -5.37 -22.70 10.90
CA GLU A 199 -6.15 -23.78 11.51
C GLU A 199 -7.55 -23.30 11.94
N HIS A 200 -7.63 -22.11 12.55
CA HIS A 200 -8.91 -21.54 12.97
C HIS A 200 -9.83 -21.26 11.76
N LEU A 201 -9.29 -20.67 10.68
CA LEU A 201 -10.01 -20.41 9.44
C LEU A 201 -10.49 -21.70 8.78
N GLU A 202 -9.65 -22.73 8.72
CA GLU A 202 -10.05 -24.02 8.13
C GLU A 202 -11.17 -24.68 8.95
N SER A 203 -11.09 -24.63 10.28
CA SER A 203 -12.11 -25.20 11.17
C SER A 203 -13.44 -24.44 11.15
N SER A 204 -13.43 -23.15 10.79
CA SER A 204 -14.64 -22.32 10.72
C SER A 204 -15.39 -22.45 9.39
N CYS A 205 -14.81 -23.13 8.40
CA CYS A 205 -15.30 -23.32 7.05
C CYS A 205 -15.99 -24.67 6.83
N ARG A 206 -16.90 -24.73 5.86
CA ARG A 206 -17.53 -25.97 5.38
C ARG A 206 -16.59 -26.68 4.41
N ALA A 207 -16.85 -27.96 4.16
CA ALA A 207 -16.08 -28.73 3.16
C ALA A 207 -16.20 -28.19 1.72
N SER A 208 -17.25 -27.41 1.41
CA SER A 208 -17.43 -26.71 0.13
C SER A 208 -16.63 -25.43 0.02
N ASP A 209 -16.23 -24.86 1.16
CA ASP A 209 -15.55 -23.56 1.21
C ASP A 209 -14.07 -23.77 0.95
N THR A 210 -13.40 -22.76 0.42
CA THR A 210 -11.97 -22.84 0.11
C THR A 210 -11.21 -21.77 0.87
N VAL A 211 -10.34 -22.20 1.78
CA VAL A 211 -9.43 -21.33 2.54
C VAL A 211 -8.04 -21.40 1.92
N ALA A 212 -7.42 -20.25 1.71
CA ALA A 212 -6.08 -20.15 1.15
C ALA A 212 -5.25 -19.09 1.85
N ARG A 213 -3.94 -19.34 1.93
CA ARG A 213 -2.97 -18.29 2.22
C ARG A 213 -2.70 -17.51 0.94
N TYR A 214 -3.13 -16.27 0.92
CA TYR A 214 -3.14 -15.42 -0.28
C TYR A 214 -1.85 -14.61 -0.43
N GLY A 215 -1.26 -14.20 0.69
CA GLY A 215 -0.02 -13.44 0.81
C GLY A 215 0.60 -13.66 2.19
N GLY A 216 1.78 -13.11 2.47
CA GLY A 216 2.56 -13.39 3.69
C GLY A 216 1.72 -13.52 4.97
N GLU A 217 0.95 -12.48 5.30
CA GLU A 217 0.01 -12.41 6.44
C GLU A 217 -1.47 -12.33 6.01
N GLU A 218 -1.74 -12.59 4.73
CA GLU A 218 -3.05 -12.42 4.11
C GLU A 218 -3.69 -13.78 3.79
N PHE A 219 -4.96 -13.93 4.10
CA PHE A 219 -5.76 -15.11 3.79
C PHE A 219 -6.97 -14.73 2.94
N CYS A 220 -7.42 -15.68 2.13
CA CYS A 220 -8.60 -15.51 1.30
C CYS A 220 -9.51 -16.73 1.44
N VAL A 221 -10.80 -16.47 1.61
CA VAL A 221 -11.83 -17.51 1.74
C VAL A 221 -12.89 -17.33 0.67
N LEU A 222 -13.11 -18.39 -0.11
CA LEU A 222 -14.18 -18.47 -1.09
C LEU A 222 -15.35 -19.24 -0.49
N LEU A 223 -16.54 -18.64 -0.56
CA LEU A 223 -17.78 -19.17 0.01
C LEU A 223 -18.80 -19.39 -1.11
N PRO A 224 -18.83 -20.58 -1.74
CA PRO A 224 -19.85 -20.92 -2.72
C PRO A 224 -21.25 -20.97 -2.12
N GLU A 225 -22.25 -20.63 -2.93
CA GLU A 225 -23.67 -20.68 -2.55
C GLU A 225 -23.98 -19.89 -1.27
N THR A 226 -23.25 -18.79 -1.05
CA THR A 226 -23.32 -17.95 0.16
C THR A 226 -23.47 -16.47 -0.22
N SER A 227 -24.50 -15.79 0.29
CA SER A 227 -24.72 -14.36 0.05
C SER A 227 -23.73 -13.49 0.84
N GLU A 228 -23.66 -12.19 0.51
CA GLU A 228 -22.80 -11.24 1.22
C GLU A 228 -23.20 -11.10 2.70
N GLN A 229 -24.49 -11.18 3.02
CA GLN A 229 -24.95 -11.12 4.41
C GLN A 229 -24.54 -12.36 5.19
N GLU A 230 -24.69 -13.55 4.58
CA GLU A 230 -24.25 -14.80 5.19
C GLU A 230 -22.73 -14.86 5.35
N ALA A 231 -21.99 -14.37 4.36
CA ALA A 231 -20.54 -14.26 4.39
C ALA A 231 -20.07 -13.28 5.48
N ALA A 232 -20.78 -12.17 5.69
CA ALA A 232 -20.46 -11.22 6.75
C ALA A 232 -20.73 -11.79 8.16
N LEU A 233 -21.82 -12.55 8.33
CA LEU A 233 -22.08 -13.26 9.58
C LEU A 233 -20.98 -14.29 9.88
N TRP A 234 -20.54 -15.03 8.86
CA TRP A 234 -19.41 -15.94 8.98
C TRP A 234 -18.11 -15.19 9.32
N ALA A 235 -17.84 -14.07 8.65
CA ALA A 235 -16.64 -13.26 8.84
C ALA A 235 -16.59 -12.69 10.27
N GLU A 236 -17.70 -12.14 10.78
CA GLU A 236 -17.75 -11.58 12.14
C GLU A 236 -17.63 -12.65 13.22
N ARG A 237 -18.25 -13.83 13.02
CA ARG A 237 -18.06 -14.97 13.93
C ARG A 237 -16.62 -15.44 13.96
N THR A 238 -15.99 -15.55 12.79
CA THR A 238 -14.59 -15.98 12.64
C THR A 238 -13.65 -14.97 13.28
N ARG A 239 -13.88 -13.67 13.03
CA ARG A 239 -13.13 -12.58 13.67
C ARG A 239 -13.21 -12.63 15.20
N ALA A 240 -14.42 -12.76 15.75
CA ALA A 240 -14.62 -12.87 17.19
C ALA A 240 -13.92 -14.11 17.78
N GLY A 241 -13.91 -15.22 17.04
CA GLY A 241 -13.16 -16.43 17.38
C GLY A 241 -11.65 -16.20 17.42
N LEU A 242 -11.10 -15.54 16.41
CA LEU A 242 -9.69 -15.17 16.31
C LEU A 242 -9.26 -14.23 17.44
N ALA A 243 -10.04 -13.18 17.70
CA ALA A 243 -9.76 -12.21 18.78
C ALA A 243 -9.78 -12.86 20.19
N ALA A 244 -10.55 -13.93 20.35
CA ALA A 244 -10.64 -14.69 21.60
C ALA A 244 -9.47 -15.67 21.80
N LEU A 245 -8.66 -15.94 20.78
CA LEU A 245 -7.49 -16.82 20.89
C LEU A 245 -6.49 -16.22 21.87
N ARG A 246 -6.03 -17.05 22.81
CA ARG A 246 -4.98 -16.72 23.77
C ARG A 246 -3.70 -17.40 23.32
N ILE A 247 -2.81 -16.64 22.69
CA ILE A 247 -1.55 -17.17 22.15
C ILE A 247 -0.50 -17.07 23.25
N PRO A 248 0.05 -18.18 23.76
CA PRO A 248 1.04 -18.15 24.83
C PRO A 248 2.28 -17.34 24.44
N LEU A 249 2.72 -16.44 25.32
CA LEU A 249 3.94 -15.66 25.16
C LEU A 249 4.66 -15.61 26.52
N ASP A 250 5.66 -16.46 26.70
CA ASP A 250 6.39 -16.64 27.96
C ASP A 250 5.45 -16.82 29.17
N ASP A 251 5.26 -15.76 29.99
CA ASP A 251 4.43 -15.74 31.20
C ASP A 251 3.06 -15.01 31.00
N ASP A 252 2.72 -14.60 29.78
CA ASP A 252 1.48 -13.89 29.43
C ASP A 252 0.83 -14.46 28.14
N TYR A 253 -0.24 -13.82 27.67
CA TYR A 253 -0.91 -14.17 26.42
C TYR A 253 -0.97 -12.97 25.48
N LEU A 254 -0.66 -13.19 24.21
CA LEU A 254 -0.87 -12.22 23.15
C LEU A 254 -2.25 -12.41 22.53
N HIS A 255 -2.98 -11.30 22.39
CA HIS A 255 -4.19 -11.22 21.59
C HIS A 255 -3.85 -10.73 20.19
N VAL A 256 -4.35 -11.45 19.19
CA VAL A 256 -4.19 -11.10 17.77
C VAL A 256 -5.58 -10.89 17.18
N THR A 257 -5.73 -9.79 16.44
CA THR A 257 -6.97 -9.45 15.74
C THR A 257 -6.75 -9.54 14.24
N CYS A 258 -7.86 -9.63 13.50
CA CYS A 258 -7.82 -9.62 12.04
C CYS A 258 -8.87 -8.65 11.51
N SER A 259 -8.53 -8.00 10.40
CA SER A 259 -9.47 -7.22 9.60
C SER A 259 -9.99 -8.08 8.45
N LEU A 260 -11.28 -7.98 8.14
CA LEU A 260 -11.93 -8.79 7.09
C LEU A 260 -12.72 -7.90 6.13
N GLY A 261 -12.53 -8.12 4.84
CA GLY A 261 -13.31 -7.51 3.76
C GLY A 261 -14.15 -8.54 3.03
N VAL A 262 -15.46 -8.30 2.95
CA VAL A 262 -16.44 -9.23 2.38
C VAL A 262 -17.02 -8.63 1.11
N ALA A 263 -17.07 -9.41 0.03
CA ALA A 263 -17.76 -9.04 -1.18
C ALA A 263 -18.51 -10.24 -1.78
N GLN A 264 -19.62 -9.95 -2.45
CA GLN A 264 -20.37 -10.95 -3.22
C GLN A 264 -20.31 -10.61 -4.71
N ARG A 265 -20.29 -11.67 -5.53
CA ARG A 265 -20.52 -11.57 -6.95
C ARG A 265 -21.86 -10.89 -7.25
N SER A 266 -21.83 -9.94 -8.17
CA SER A 266 -22.99 -9.30 -8.81
C SER A 266 -22.81 -9.19 -10.32
N ASP A 267 -23.82 -8.64 -11.02
CA ASP A 267 -23.74 -8.38 -12.46
C ASP A 267 -22.65 -7.36 -12.84
N GLU A 268 -22.22 -6.55 -11.87
CA GLU A 268 -21.15 -5.56 -12.03
C GLU A 268 -19.74 -6.13 -11.71
N THR A 269 -19.64 -7.40 -11.35
CA THR A 269 -18.37 -8.14 -11.24
C THR A 269 -18.25 -9.11 -12.43
N PRO A 270 -17.73 -8.66 -13.59
CA PRO A 270 -17.63 -9.53 -14.77
C PRO A 270 -16.56 -10.60 -14.62
N THR A 271 -15.56 -10.41 -13.75
CA THR A 271 -14.46 -11.35 -13.57
C THR A 271 -14.21 -11.75 -12.10
N PRO A 272 -13.60 -12.92 -11.84
CA PRO A 272 -13.15 -13.31 -10.51
C PRO A 272 -12.21 -12.27 -9.86
N HIS A 273 -11.38 -11.60 -10.66
CA HIS A 273 -10.49 -10.54 -10.20
C HIS A 273 -11.27 -9.37 -9.59
N ASP A 274 -12.37 -8.95 -10.22
CA ASP A 274 -13.19 -7.85 -9.72
C ASP A 274 -13.82 -8.18 -8.35
N LEU A 275 -14.17 -9.44 -8.10
CA LEU A 275 -14.71 -9.87 -6.82
C LEU A 275 -13.64 -9.81 -5.70
N ILE A 276 -12.40 -10.23 -6.01
CA ILE A 276 -11.28 -10.10 -5.07
C ILE A 276 -10.98 -8.63 -4.80
N ASP A 277 -10.92 -7.78 -5.84
CA ASP A 277 -10.66 -6.35 -5.68
C ASP A 277 -11.71 -5.65 -4.80
N ARG A 278 -12.98 -6.07 -4.89
CA ARG A 278 -14.04 -5.56 -4.01
C ARG A 278 -13.86 -6.01 -2.56
N ALA A 279 -13.51 -7.28 -2.34
CA ALA A 279 -13.20 -7.78 -1.00
C ALA A 279 -11.98 -7.06 -0.40
N ASP A 280 -10.95 -6.80 -1.21
CA ASP A 280 -9.75 -6.05 -0.81
C ASP A 280 -10.08 -4.59 -0.45
N GLN A 281 -10.92 -3.92 -1.25
CA GLN A 281 -11.40 -2.57 -0.92
C GLN A 281 -12.15 -2.54 0.42
N ALA A 282 -13.01 -3.54 0.68
CA ALA A 282 -13.68 -3.66 1.97
C ALA A 282 -12.70 -3.93 3.13
N LEU A 283 -11.65 -4.72 2.89
CA LEU A 283 -10.60 -4.98 3.87
C LEU A 283 -9.80 -3.72 4.20
N VAL A 284 -9.48 -2.90 3.20
CA VAL A 284 -8.83 -1.60 3.41
C VAL A 284 -9.69 -0.72 4.30
N CYS A 285 -11.01 -0.68 4.07
CA CYS A 285 -11.92 0.05 4.95
C CYS A 285 -11.97 -0.53 6.36
N ALA A 286 -11.98 -1.86 6.53
CA ALA A 286 -11.90 -2.49 7.85
C ALA A 286 -10.63 -2.03 8.60
N LYS A 287 -9.48 -2.01 7.92
CA LYS A 287 -8.20 -1.54 8.49
C LYS A 287 -8.22 -0.06 8.86
N GLN A 288 -8.84 0.79 8.03
CA GLN A 288 -8.91 2.24 8.24
C GLN A 288 -9.92 2.63 9.31
N SER A 289 -11.04 1.93 9.43
CA SER A 289 -12.06 2.23 10.43
C SER A 289 -11.69 1.81 11.86
N GLY A 290 -10.47 1.31 12.08
CA GLY A 290 -9.95 0.94 13.39
C GLY A 290 -9.62 -0.54 13.57
N ARG A 291 -9.55 -1.30 12.48
CA ARG A 291 -9.21 -2.75 12.47
C ARG A 291 -10.20 -3.59 13.28
N ASP A 292 -9.88 -4.87 13.45
CA ASP A 292 -10.67 -5.86 14.20
C ASP A 292 -12.17 -5.81 13.86
N ARG A 293 -12.50 -5.88 12.57
CA ARG A 293 -13.88 -5.88 12.09
C ARG A 293 -14.04 -6.54 10.72
N ALA A 294 -15.25 -6.98 10.43
CA ALA A 294 -15.68 -7.32 9.08
C ALA A 294 -16.42 -6.14 8.43
N VAL A 295 -16.10 -5.84 7.17
CA VAL A 295 -16.79 -4.82 6.36
C VAL A 295 -17.34 -5.47 5.10
N GLN A 296 -18.59 -5.17 4.77
CA GLN A 296 -19.25 -5.59 3.53
C GLN A 296 -19.08 -4.53 2.45
N PHE A 297 -18.77 -4.95 1.24
CA PHE A 297 -18.60 -4.04 0.11
C PHE A 297 -19.92 -3.33 -0.24
N ASN A 298 -21.06 -4.02 -0.30
CA ASN A 298 -22.32 -3.34 -0.61
C ASN A 298 -22.76 -2.39 0.51
N SER A 299 -22.47 -2.67 1.78
CA SER A 299 -22.75 -1.71 2.86
C SER A 299 -21.91 -0.45 2.74
N MET A 300 -20.72 -0.50 2.12
CA MET A 300 -19.95 0.71 1.77
C MET A 300 -20.63 1.50 0.64
N CYS A 301 -21.18 0.82 -0.37
CA CYS A 301 -21.94 1.45 -1.44
C CYS A 301 -23.28 2.02 -0.93
N GLU A 302 -23.94 1.31 -0.03
CA GLU A 302 -25.22 1.67 0.57
C GLU A 302 -25.05 2.79 1.58
N ALA A 303 -24.06 2.76 2.48
CA ALA A 303 -23.70 3.89 3.34
C ALA A 303 -23.34 5.12 2.52
N GLY A 304 -22.62 4.93 1.40
CA GLY A 304 -22.38 5.99 0.41
C GLY A 304 -23.63 6.50 -0.31
N SER A 305 -24.76 5.79 -0.26
CA SER A 305 -26.03 6.15 -0.91
C SER A 305 -27.14 6.59 0.05
N SER A 306 -27.14 6.11 1.30
CA SER A 306 -28.06 6.51 2.38
C SER A 306 -27.57 7.77 3.09
N ASP A 307 -26.25 7.95 3.22
CA ASP A 307 -25.68 9.22 3.69
C ASP A 307 -25.86 10.37 2.66
N LEU A 308 -26.32 10.07 1.43
CA LEU A 308 -26.65 11.09 0.43
C LEU A 308 -28.07 11.66 0.58
N GLN A 309 -28.95 11.04 1.39
CA GLN A 309 -30.33 11.52 1.59
C GLN A 309 -30.50 12.33 2.88
N ASP A 310 -29.81 12.00 3.98
CA ASP A 310 -29.85 12.79 5.23
C ASP A 310 -28.72 13.84 5.36
N ALA A 311 -27.71 13.84 4.47
CA ALA A 311 -26.72 14.93 4.39
C ALA A 311 -27.25 16.20 3.68
N ALA A 312 -28.52 16.56 3.88
CA ALA A 312 -29.08 17.80 3.34
C ALA A 312 -28.54 19.06 4.06
N GLN A 313 -28.03 18.93 5.29
CA GLN A 313 -27.52 20.07 6.09
C GLN A 313 -25.99 20.26 6.06
N THR A 314 -25.19 19.23 5.78
CA THR A 314 -23.72 19.37 5.58
C THR A 314 -23.35 19.76 4.14
N ARG A 315 -24.35 20.04 3.29
CA ARG A 315 -24.21 20.34 1.86
C ARG A 315 -23.55 21.68 1.51
N ASP A 316 -23.37 22.61 2.45
CA ASP A 316 -23.26 24.03 2.07
C ASP A 316 -21.83 24.62 2.04
N LEU A 317 -20.84 24.00 2.69
CA LEU A 317 -19.48 24.59 2.79
C LEU A 317 -18.60 24.28 1.56
N LEU A 318 -18.59 23.05 1.04
CA LEU A 318 -17.77 22.66 -0.13
C LEU A 318 -18.51 22.77 -1.48
N ALA A 319 -19.84 22.91 -1.47
CA ALA A 319 -20.60 23.15 -2.69
C ALA A 319 -20.49 24.60 -3.17
N ARG A 320 -20.21 25.55 -2.27
CA ARG A 320 -20.04 26.97 -2.58
C ARG A 320 -18.62 27.38 -2.94
N VAL A 321 -17.63 26.53 -2.64
CA VAL A 321 -16.21 26.80 -2.91
C VAL A 321 -15.83 26.22 -4.27
N THR A 322 -15.33 27.09 -5.13
CA THR A 322 -14.90 26.74 -6.49
C THR A 322 -13.44 26.32 -6.53
N ALA A 323 -13.03 25.63 -7.59
CA ALA A 323 -11.64 25.26 -7.81
C ALA A 323 -10.72 26.49 -7.83
N GLY A 324 -11.19 27.63 -8.36
CA GLY A 324 -10.45 28.90 -8.39
C GLY A 324 -10.07 29.44 -7.02
N GLU A 325 -10.91 29.25 -6.01
CA GLU A 325 -10.68 29.73 -4.64
C GLU A 325 -9.64 28.89 -3.88
N VAL A 326 -9.34 27.69 -4.37
CA VAL A 326 -8.50 26.70 -3.69
C VAL A 326 -7.19 26.45 -4.43
N MET A 327 -7.19 26.57 -5.75
CA MET A 327 -6.06 26.22 -6.60
C MET A 327 -4.80 26.99 -6.24
N THR A 328 -3.67 26.33 -6.46
CA THR A 328 -2.38 27.02 -6.52
C THR A 328 -2.23 27.61 -7.92
N PRO A 329 -2.04 28.93 -8.07
CA PRO A 329 -1.83 29.56 -9.37
C PRO A 329 -0.64 28.93 -10.11
N LEU A 330 -0.77 28.78 -11.42
CA LEU A 330 0.32 28.25 -12.24
C LEU A 330 1.47 29.25 -12.34
N ILE A 331 2.67 28.77 -12.04
CA ILE A 331 3.90 29.58 -12.10
C ILE A 331 4.45 29.63 -13.54
N ALA A 332 4.21 28.59 -14.35
CA ALA A 332 4.60 28.53 -15.75
C ALA A 332 3.87 27.40 -16.51
N CYS A 333 3.87 27.50 -17.84
CA CYS A 333 3.49 26.45 -18.79
C CYS A 333 4.58 26.32 -19.86
N LEU A 334 4.71 25.14 -20.49
CA LEU A 334 5.56 24.96 -21.67
C LEU A 334 4.73 25.03 -22.94
N ASN A 335 5.27 25.62 -24.01
CA ASN A 335 4.65 25.53 -25.32
C ASN A 335 5.01 24.18 -25.97
N GLU A 336 4.05 23.56 -26.65
CA GLU A 336 4.21 22.26 -27.31
C GLU A 336 5.35 22.23 -28.36
N ASP A 337 5.72 23.38 -28.92
CA ASP A 337 6.79 23.52 -29.91
C ASP A 337 8.18 23.69 -29.29
N GLN A 338 8.26 23.96 -27.98
CA GLN A 338 9.55 24.08 -27.31
C GLN A 338 10.27 22.73 -27.36
N THR A 339 11.60 22.77 -27.34
CA THR A 339 12.39 21.54 -27.39
C THR A 339 12.44 20.86 -26.03
N VAL A 340 12.65 19.55 -26.04
CA VAL A 340 12.96 18.74 -24.85
C VAL A 340 14.14 19.34 -24.07
N GLY A 341 15.15 19.89 -24.76
CA GLY A 341 16.26 20.58 -24.10
C GLY A 341 15.83 21.82 -23.31
N CYS A 342 14.97 22.66 -23.89
CA CYS A 342 14.40 23.81 -23.19
C CYS A 342 13.54 23.37 -22.00
N ALA A 343 12.76 22.29 -22.15
CA ALA A 343 11.97 21.72 -21.06
C ALA A 343 12.88 21.20 -19.93
N ALA A 344 13.96 20.49 -20.25
CA ALA A 344 14.90 19.97 -19.25
C ALA A 344 15.58 21.09 -18.44
N GLU A 345 16.04 22.14 -19.12
CA GLU A 345 16.61 23.31 -18.46
C GLU A 345 15.59 24.00 -17.55
N PHE A 346 14.32 24.06 -18.00
CA PHE A 346 13.23 24.61 -17.21
C PHE A 346 12.98 23.80 -15.93
N PHE A 347 12.91 22.46 -16.02
CA PHE A 347 12.73 21.58 -14.85
C PHE A 347 13.88 21.71 -13.85
N LEU A 348 15.14 21.74 -14.33
CA LEU A 348 16.33 21.91 -13.49
C LEU A 348 16.33 23.25 -12.74
N ARG A 349 15.89 24.34 -13.39
CA ARG A 349 15.84 25.68 -12.79
C ARG A 349 14.68 25.87 -11.83
N SER A 350 13.51 25.35 -12.19
CA SER A 350 12.27 25.58 -11.44
C SER A 350 12.00 24.54 -10.34
N ARG A 351 12.72 23.42 -10.33
CA ARG A 351 12.55 22.30 -9.38
C ARG A 351 11.09 21.82 -9.28
N ILE A 352 10.41 21.73 -10.42
CA ILE A 352 9.04 21.20 -10.52
C ILE A 352 9.06 19.81 -11.15
N ASN A 353 8.12 18.95 -10.73
CA ASN A 353 8.12 17.54 -11.16
C ASN A 353 7.15 17.27 -12.33
N SER A 354 6.26 18.23 -12.63
CA SER A 354 5.43 18.21 -13.84
C SER A 354 4.90 19.60 -14.18
N ILE A 355 4.61 19.84 -15.46
CA ILE A 355 4.14 21.13 -15.98
C ILE A 355 3.05 20.94 -17.06
N PRO A 356 2.02 21.79 -17.11
CA PRO A 356 1.09 21.81 -18.23
C PRO A 356 1.78 22.25 -19.52
N VAL A 357 1.38 21.62 -20.63
CA VAL A 357 1.82 21.98 -21.97
C VAL A 357 0.66 22.65 -22.71
N ILE A 358 0.94 23.80 -23.31
CA ILE A 358 -0.02 24.62 -24.04
C ILE A 358 0.30 24.70 -25.52
N SER A 359 -0.73 24.86 -26.34
CA SER A 359 -0.57 25.18 -27.76
C SER A 359 -0.04 26.60 -27.96
N ARG A 360 0.28 26.97 -29.20
CA ARG A 360 0.55 28.37 -29.59
C ARG A 360 -0.57 29.35 -29.22
N THR A 361 -1.81 28.88 -29.14
CA THR A 361 -2.96 29.70 -28.79
C THR A 361 -3.24 29.75 -27.28
N GLY A 362 -2.41 29.09 -26.45
CA GLY A 362 -2.54 29.12 -24.99
C GLY A 362 -3.44 28.03 -24.39
N HIS A 363 -4.01 27.15 -25.22
CA HIS A 363 -4.90 26.08 -24.76
C HIS A 363 -4.10 24.90 -24.20
N LEU A 364 -4.61 24.27 -23.14
CA LEU A 364 -4.04 23.05 -22.58
C LEU A 364 -4.10 21.90 -23.61
N VAL A 365 -2.94 21.35 -23.97
CA VAL A 365 -2.82 20.23 -24.92
C VAL A 365 -2.21 18.98 -24.30
N GLY A 366 -1.51 19.11 -23.18
CA GLY A 366 -0.88 17.97 -22.52
C GLY A 366 -0.24 18.31 -21.19
N MET A 367 0.45 17.32 -20.62
CA MET A 367 1.29 17.49 -19.44
C MET A 367 2.61 16.78 -19.66
N LEU A 368 3.70 17.44 -19.28
CA LEU A 368 5.03 16.85 -19.28
C LEU A 368 5.46 16.63 -17.84
N SER A 369 5.86 15.41 -17.48
CA SER A 369 6.49 15.12 -16.19
C SER A 369 7.99 14.90 -16.33
N GLU A 370 8.73 15.05 -15.23
CA GLU A 370 10.16 14.77 -15.18
C GLU A 370 10.48 13.33 -15.61
N LYS A 371 9.60 12.38 -15.26
CA LYS A 371 9.70 10.98 -15.70
C LYS A 371 9.57 10.83 -17.22
N ASP A 372 8.63 11.55 -17.82
CA ASP A 372 8.42 11.50 -19.28
C ASP A 372 9.64 12.10 -20.01
N LEU A 373 10.20 13.18 -19.45
CA LEU A 373 11.42 13.81 -19.92
C LEU A 373 12.64 12.87 -19.82
N LEU A 374 12.85 12.23 -18.66
CA LEU A 374 13.96 11.28 -18.45
C LEU A 374 13.84 10.05 -19.35
N ALA A 375 12.62 9.56 -19.59
CA ALA A 375 12.37 8.46 -20.52
C ALA A 375 12.74 8.82 -21.96
N ALA A 376 12.46 10.06 -22.39
CA ALA A 376 12.85 10.55 -23.71
C ALA A 376 14.36 10.77 -23.85
N MET A 377 15.05 11.12 -22.76
CA MET A 377 16.50 11.39 -22.71
C MET A 377 17.41 10.16 -22.89
N LEU A 378 16.85 8.96 -22.98
CA LEU A 378 17.59 7.73 -23.27
C LEU A 378 18.00 7.59 -24.74
N SER A 379 17.57 8.51 -25.62
CA SER A 379 17.93 8.57 -27.04
C SER A 379 18.83 9.79 -27.34
N ILE A 380 19.93 9.59 -28.05
CA ILE A 380 20.98 10.61 -28.32
C ILE A 380 20.44 11.82 -29.11
N GLU A 381 19.32 11.67 -29.83
CA GLU A 381 18.75 12.72 -30.71
C GLU A 381 17.59 13.51 -30.08
N CYS A 382 17.18 13.19 -28.85
CA CYS A 382 15.93 13.69 -28.27
C CYS A 382 15.94 15.20 -27.93
N TRP A 383 17.12 15.81 -27.76
CA TRP A 383 17.26 17.18 -27.25
C TRP A 383 16.58 18.24 -28.12
N ARG A 384 16.48 17.97 -29.43
CA ARG A 384 15.86 18.88 -30.41
C ARG A 384 14.39 18.55 -30.70
N MET A 385 13.87 17.44 -30.17
CA MET A 385 12.48 17.05 -30.37
C MET A 385 11.55 18.06 -29.70
N PRO A 386 10.37 18.35 -30.30
CA PRO A 386 9.36 19.18 -29.68
C PRO A 386 8.73 18.45 -28.48
N VAL A 387 8.33 19.21 -27.46
CA VAL A 387 7.67 18.71 -26.24
C VAL A 387 6.39 17.94 -26.59
N ARG A 388 5.69 18.31 -27.68
CA ARG A 388 4.47 17.62 -28.12
C ARG A 388 4.65 16.11 -28.33
N ASP A 389 5.85 15.67 -28.68
CA ASP A 389 6.16 14.26 -29.01
C ASP A 389 6.50 13.42 -27.75
N VAL A 390 6.70 14.09 -26.61
CA VAL A 390 7.11 13.47 -25.34
C VAL A 390 6.07 13.66 -24.24
N MET A 391 5.23 14.68 -24.34
CA MET A 391 4.16 14.94 -23.38
C MET A 391 3.09 13.85 -23.39
N LYS A 392 2.35 13.72 -22.29
CA LYS A 392 1.14 12.90 -22.26
C LYS A 392 -0.07 13.69 -22.77
N PRO A 393 -0.76 13.21 -23.82
CA PRO A 393 -2.05 13.76 -24.21
C PRO A 393 -3.14 13.32 -23.20
N ASN A 394 -4.27 14.03 -23.18
CA ASN A 394 -5.45 13.73 -22.35
C ASN A 394 -5.23 13.92 -20.84
N VAL A 395 -4.90 15.15 -20.45
CA VAL A 395 -4.81 15.56 -19.05
C VAL A 395 -6.21 15.67 -18.45
N ILE A 396 -6.39 15.19 -17.22
CA ILE A 396 -7.63 15.42 -16.46
C ILE A 396 -7.61 16.83 -15.88
N TRP A 397 -8.62 17.61 -16.26
CA TRP A 397 -8.77 18.99 -15.85
C TRP A 397 -10.19 19.30 -15.41
N TYR A 398 -10.33 20.37 -14.62
CA TYR A 398 -11.62 20.91 -14.17
C TYR A 398 -11.69 22.41 -14.50
N SER A 399 -12.89 22.93 -14.72
CA SER A 399 -13.08 24.38 -14.84
C SER A 399 -12.79 25.05 -13.50
N GLU A 400 -12.39 26.32 -13.54
CA GLU A 400 -12.19 27.11 -12.33
C GLU A 400 -13.45 27.20 -11.46
N ASP A 401 -14.62 27.24 -12.07
CA ASP A 401 -15.91 27.26 -11.38
C ASP A 401 -16.36 25.88 -10.86
N ALA A 402 -15.57 24.82 -11.11
CA ALA A 402 -15.93 23.48 -10.67
C ALA A 402 -16.00 23.41 -9.14
N PRO A 403 -17.06 22.83 -8.55
CA PRO A 403 -17.12 22.64 -7.11
C PRO A 403 -15.95 21.80 -6.61
N ILE A 404 -15.27 22.27 -5.56
CA ILE A 404 -14.09 21.59 -5.02
C ILE A 404 -14.39 20.15 -4.59
N ARG A 405 -15.64 19.87 -4.18
CA ARG A 405 -16.14 18.54 -3.88
C ARG A 405 -15.87 17.52 -4.99
N LYS A 406 -16.16 17.88 -6.25
CA LYS A 406 -15.98 16.96 -7.40
C LYS A 406 -14.51 16.58 -7.57
N ILE A 407 -13.61 17.51 -7.26
CA ILE A 407 -12.16 17.32 -7.37
C ILE A 407 -11.64 16.48 -6.20
N TYR A 408 -12.14 16.74 -4.99
CA TYR A 408 -11.82 15.95 -3.81
C TYR A 408 -12.25 14.48 -3.95
N GLU A 409 -13.51 14.23 -4.31
CA GLU A 409 -14.05 12.88 -4.52
C GLU A 409 -13.26 12.12 -5.59
N PHE A 410 -12.91 12.81 -6.69
CA PHE A 410 -12.07 12.24 -7.73
C PHE A 410 -10.69 11.86 -7.21
N LEU A 411 -9.98 12.77 -6.54
CA LEU A 411 -8.65 12.51 -5.97
C LEU A 411 -8.67 11.44 -4.87
N CYS A 412 -9.79 11.17 -4.20
CA CYS A 412 -9.89 10.04 -3.27
C CYS A 412 -10.01 8.69 -3.99
N ARG A 413 -10.61 8.65 -5.18
CA ARG A 413 -10.87 7.42 -5.96
C ARG A 413 -9.74 7.04 -6.90
N VAL A 414 -8.83 7.96 -7.23
CA VAL A 414 -7.75 7.72 -8.20
C VAL A 414 -6.37 8.04 -7.66
N THR A 415 -5.34 7.33 -8.16
CA THR A 415 -3.93 7.49 -7.75
C THR A 415 -3.25 8.73 -8.34
N ILE A 416 -3.99 9.58 -9.07
CA ILE A 416 -3.47 10.81 -9.67
C ILE A 416 -3.07 11.80 -8.57
N ARG A 417 -1.91 12.47 -8.75
CA ARG A 417 -1.30 13.33 -7.73
C ARG A 417 -1.81 14.78 -7.76
N ARG A 418 -2.25 15.27 -8.92
CA ARG A 418 -2.71 16.65 -9.13
C ARG A 418 -3.65 16.72 -10.35
N VAL A 419 -4.60 17.64 -10.32
CA VAL A 419 -5.44 18.01 -11.46
C VAL A 419 -5.13 19.43 -11.93
N VAL A 420 -5.34 19.70 -13.22
CA VAL A 420 -5.17 21.05 -13.79
C VAL A 420 -6.50 21.78 -13.75
N ILE A 421 -6.48 23.06 -13.37
CA ILE A 421 -7.64 23.94 -13.38
C ILE A 421 -7.53 24.87 -14.58
N VAL A 422 -8.60 24.96 -15.36
CA VAL A 422 -8.63 25.78 -16.58
C VAL A 422 -9.74 26.83 -16.51
N ARG A 423 -9.48 27.98 -17.15
CA ARG A 423 -10.45 29.02 -17.49
C ARG A 423 -10.44 29.17 -19.00
N ASP A 424 -11.57 28.95 -19.67
CA ASP A 424 -11.66 29.01 -21.14
C ASP A 424 -10.60 28.17 -21.86
N ALA A 425 -10.37 26.93 -21.40
CA ALA A 425 -9.32 26.01 -21.87
C ALA A 425 -7.85 26.45 -21.64
N HIS A 426 -7.62 27.60 -21.01
CA HIS A 426 -6.30 28.06 -20.59
C HIS A 426 -6.02 27.57 -19.16
N PRO A 427 -4.87 26.94 -18.90
CA PRO A 427 -4.54 26.46 -17.56
C PRO A 427 -4.24 27.64 -16.64
N VAL A 428 -5.00 27.76 -15.55
CA VAL A 428 -4.91 28.87 -14.56
C VAL A 428 -4.37 28.44 -13.21
N GLY A 429 -4.49 27.16 -12.87
CA GLY A 429 -3.98 26.64 -11.60
C GLY A 429 -3.90 25.13 -11.54
N THR A 430 -3.48 24.62 -10.39
CA THR A 430 -3.49 23.18 -10.09
C THR A 430 -4.01 22.93 -8.70
N ILE A 431 -4.65 21.77 -8.52
CA ILE A 431 -5.12 21.29 -7.22
C ILE A 431 -4.51 19.92 -6.96
N SER A 432 -3.81 19.81 -5.83
CA SER A 432 -3.28 18.56 -5.30
C SER A 432 -3.94 18.25 -3.95
N ARG A 433 -3.77 17.02 -3.45
CA ARG A 433 -4.19 16.65 -2.09
C ARG A 433 -3.59 17.62 -1.03
N GLY A 434 -2.31 17.98 -1.19
CA GLY A 434 -1.64 18.96 -0.33
C GLY A 434 -2.22 20.38 -0.43
N THR A 435 -2.66 20.80 -1.62
CA THR A 435 -3.34 22.09 -1.83
C THR A 435 -4.68 22.12 -1.10
N LEU A 436 -5.48 21.04 -1.22
CA LEU A 436 -6.75 20.89 -0.51
C LEU A 436 -6.54 20.96 1.00
N LEU A 437 -5.59 20.19 1.53
CA LEU A 437 -5.21 20.17 2.94
C LEU A 437 -4.79 21.54 3.47
N ARG A 438 -3.93 22.23 2.73
CA ARG A 438 -3.45 23.58 3.09
C ARG A 438 -4.60 24.58 3.10
N TRP A 439 -5.50 24.49 2.13
CA TRP A 439 -6.69 25.32 2.07
C TRP A 439 -7.65 25.00 3.23
N PHE A 440 -7.93 23.73 3.53
CA PHE A 440 -8.72 23.31 4.70
C PHE A 440 -8.11 23.83 6.00
N ARG A 441 -6.79 23.71 6.17
CA ARG A 441 -6.07 24.27 7.31
C ARG A 441 -6.26 25.78 7.41
N ASN A 442 -6.14 26.50 6.31
CA ASN A 442 -6.32 27.95 6.29
C ASN A 442 -7.79 28.33 6.57
N LEU A 443 -8.75 27.56 6.06
CA LEU A 443 -10.17 27.71 6.38
C LEU A 443 -10.37 27.53 7.89
N VAL A 444 -9.90 26.44 8.50
CA VAL A 444 -10.06 26.18 9.94
C VAL A 444 -9.32 27.19 10.82
N LEU A 445 -8.13 27.65 10.41
CA LEU A 445 -7.32 28.62 11.16
C LEU A 445 -7.79 30.07 11.01
N HIS A 446 -8.29 30.48 9.83
CA HIS A 446 -8.82 31.83 9.61
C HIS A 446 -10.29 31.95 10.03
N SER A 447 -11.02 30.82 10.08
CA SER A 447 -12.39 30.73 10.59
C SER A 447 -12.45 30.49 12.09
N GLY A 448 -11.73 31.30 12.88
CA GLY A 448 -12.16 31.57 14.26
C GLY A 448 -13.61 32.10 14.37
N ARG A 449 -14.31 32.23 13.24
CA ARG A 449 -15.75 32.40 13.05
C ARG A 449 -16.43 31.06 12.78
N VAL A 450 -17.03 30.48 13.81
CA VAL A 450 -18.40 29.94 13.66
C VAL A 450 -19.27 31.11 13.16
N PRO A 451 -20.25 30.92 12.25
CA PRO A 451 -21.14 32.00 11.81
C PRO A 451 -21.78 32.72 13.03
N ASP A 452 -21.48 34.02 13.16
CA ASP A 452 -21.96 35.08 14.09
C ASP A 452 -22.68 34.65 15.39
N GLU A 453 -22.00 34.79 16.54
CA GLU A 453 -22.47 34.60 17.94
C GLU A 453 -23.50 35.65 18.43
N ARG A 454 -24.25 36.33 17.55
CA ARG A 454 -25.19 37.38 17.99
C ARG A 454 -26.59 36.89 18.38
N HIS A 455 -26.85 35.58 18.40
CA HIS A 455 -28.20 35.05 18.61
C HIS A 455 -28.37 33.86 19.56
N PHE A 456 -27.36 33.42 20.30
CA PHE A 456 -27.54 32.31 21.25
C PHE A 456 -27.22 32.76 22.67
N GLY A 457 -28.27 32.75 23.50
CA GLY A 457 -28.23 33.14 24.90
C GLY A 457 -27.33 32.22 25.73
N ASN A 458 -26.83 32.80 26.82
CA ASN A 458 -25.96 32.19 27.83
C ASN A 458 -26.34 30.76 28.20
N ASP A 459 -25.51 29.78 27.83
CA ASP A 459 -25.30 28.59 28.64
C ASP A 459 -23.88 28.03 28.44
N HIS A 460 -23.06 28.09 29.48
CA HIS A 460 -21.59 28.04 29.40
C HIS A 460 -20.94 26.69 29.82
N SER A 461 -21.65 25.55 29.79
CA SER A 461 -21.13 24.33 30.44
C SER A 461 -20.64 23.18 29.52
N SER A 462 -20.88 23.21 28.20
CA SER A 462 -20.52 22.08 27.30
C SER A 462 -19.45 22.40 26.23
N ILE A 463 -19.06 23.66 26.02
CA ILE A 463 -18.19 24.09 24.91
C ILE A 463 -16.67 23.95 25.22
N SER A 464 -16.28 23.63 26.46
CA SER A 464 -14.87 23.67 26.88
C SER A 464 -14.01 22.45 26.49
N LYS A 465 -14.59 21.35 25.98
CA LYS A 465 -13.85 20.10 25.68
C LYS A 465 -13.52 19.86 24.20
N GLY A 466 -14.28 20.42 23.24
CA GLY A 466 -14.06 20.20 21.80
C GLY A 466 -12.97 21.08 21.18
N ARG A 467 -12.77 22.29 21.70
CA ARG A 467 -11.78 23.26 21.19
C ARG A 467 -10.32 22.79 21.33
N PRO A 468 -9.90 22.19 22.46
CA PRO A 468 -8.56 21.61 22.61
C PRO A 468 -8.32 20.44 21.64
N TYR A 469 -9.29 19.54 21.50
CA TYR A 469 -9.19 18.37 20.61
C TYR A 469 -9.06 18.78 19.14
N LEU A 470 -9.90 19.71 18.66
CA LEU A 470 -9.80 20.24 17.29
C LEU A 470 -8.46 20.96 17.02
N MET A 471 -7.93 21.68 18.02
CA MET A 471 -6.60 22.29 17.92
C MET A 471 -5.49 21.23 17.87
N ASP A 472 -5.61 20.13 18.61
CA ASP A 472 -4.62 19.07 18.65
C ASP A 472 -4.65 18.21 17.38
N THR A 473 -5.83 17.91 16.84
CA THR A 473 -6.02 17.26 15.53
C THR A 473 -5.50 18.15 14.39
N ALA A 474 -5.74 19.47 14.44
CA ALA A 474 -5.18 20.42 13.48
C ALA A 474 -3.64 20.52 13.55
N LYS A 475 -3.05 20.49 14.76
CA LYS A 475 -1.59 20.44 14.94
C LYS A 475 -0.99 19.12 14.47
N GLU A 476 -1.69 17.99 14.65
CA GLU A 476 -1.25 16.68 14.14
C GLU A 476 -1.31 16.64 12.61
N LEU A 477 -2.40 17.15 12.00
CA LEU A 477 -2.49 17.35 10.54
C LEU A 477 -1.35 18.19 10.00
N GLN A 478 -0.97 19.25 10.72
CA GLN A 478 0.15 20.10 10.33
C GLN A 478 1.49 19.37 10.42
N ARG A 479 1.71 18.54 11.45
CA ARG A 479 2.90 17.69 11.56
C ARG A 479 2.98 16.66 10.43
N GLN A 480 1.87 16.01 10.10
CA GLN A 480 1.79 15.03 9.01
C GLN A 480 1.98 15.68 7.63
N ALA A 481 1.42 16.87 7.41
CA ALA A 481 1.61 17.62 6.17
C ALA A 481 3.05 18.07 5.97
N VAL A 482 3.73 18.54 7.02
CA VAL A 482 5.17 18.90 6.97
C VAL A 482 6.02 17.65 6.77
N ALA A 483 5.68 16.54 7.42
CA ALA A 483 6.37 15.26 7.19
C ALA A 483 6.21 14.77 5.74
N LEU A 484 5.02 14.93 5.14
CA LEU A 484 4.78 14.60 3.74
C LEU A 484 5.54 15.56 2.80
N GLU A 485 5.53 16.87 3.04
CA GLU A 485 6.30 17.85 2.26
C GLU A 485 7.81 17.59 2.33
N ASN A 486 8.32 17.19 3.50
CA ASN A 486 9.72 16.81 3.69
C ASN A 486 10.06 15.47 3.03
N ALA A 487 9.16 14.48 3.10
CA ALA A 487 9.32 13.20 2.41
C ALA A 487 9.34 13.40 0.88
N ILE A 488 8.44 14.22 0.35
CA ILE A 488 8.39 14.58 -1.07
C ILE A 488 9.64 15.36 -1.49
N SER A 489 10.21 16.20 -0.62
CA SER A 489 11.43 16.96 -0.91
C SER A 489 12.70 16.10 -0.83
N ASN A 490 12.71 15.03 -0.03
CA ASN A 490 13.82 14.10 0.11
C ASN A 490 13.79 12.93 -0.90
N GLU A 491 12.69 12.72 -1.62
CA GLU A 491 12.52 11.67 -2.64
C GLU A 491 13.31 11.90 -3.96
N ALA A 492 14.13 12.96 -4.06
CA ALA A 492 15.04 13.14 -5.20
C ALA A 492 16.13 12.04 -5.30
N ASN A 493 16.32 11.23 -4.25
CA ASN A 493 17.17 10.03 -4.28
C ASN A 493 16.57 8.96 -3.35
N HIS A 494 15.58 8.21 -3.84
CA HIS A 494 15.37 6.78 -3.62
C HIS A 494 13.89 6.41 -3.83
N SER A 495 13.71 5.35 -4.62
CA SER A 495 12.45 4.66 -4.83
C SER A 495 12.02 3.91 -3.56
N THR A 496 11.20 4.54 -2.74
CA THR A 496 10.41 3.87 -1.68
C THR A 496 9.01 4.44 -1.70
N CYS A 497 8.02 3.57 -1.82
CA CYS A 497 6.61 3.94 -1.82
C CYS A 497 6.21 4.39 -0.39
N ALA A 498 6.06 5.69 -0.17
CA ALA A 498 5.51 6.22 1.08
C ALA A 498 3.98 6.02 1.14
N VAL A 499 3.55 4.78 1.41
CA VAL A 499 2.18 4.48 1.86
C VAL A 499 2.14 4.71 3.36
N GLY A 500 1.64 5.85 3.83
CA GLY A 500 1.58 6.11 5.27
C GLY A 500 1.09 7.50 5.68
N PRO A 501 1.67 8.61 5.17
CA PRO A 501 1.29 9.93 5.67
C PRO A 501 -0.01 10.46 5.05
N ALA A 502 -0.33 10.06 3.82
CA ALA A 502 -1.57 10.45 3.13
C ALA A 502 -2.83 9.83 3.75
N THR A 503 -2.74 8.57 4.21
CA THR A 503 -3.85 7.84 4.84
C THR A 503 -4.15 8.39 6.23
N ARG A 504 -3.10 8.68 7.03
CA ARG A 504 -3.24 9.33 8.34
C ARG A 504 -3.78 10.76 8.24
N MET A 505 -3.48 11.45 7.14
CA MET A 505 -4.10 12.76 6.85
C MET A 505 -5.59 12.64 6.49
N GLN A 506 -6.01 11.59 5.77
CA GLN A 506 -7.44 11.34 5.52
C GLN A 506 -8.19 11.09 6.83
N GLU A 507 -7.65 10.22 7.70
CA GLU A 507 -8.25 9.90 9.01
C GLU A 507 -8.40 11.14 9.90
N LEU A 508 -7.35 11.98 9.99
CA LEU A 508 -7.40 13.21 10.80
C LEU A 508 -8.34 14.29 10.22
N ILE A 509 -8.53 14.31 8.90
CA ILE A 509 -9.52 15.19 8.25
C ILE A 509 -10.93 14.72 8.60
N GLU A 510 -11.19 13.41 8.51
CA GLU A 510 -12.48 12.80 8.86
C GLU A 510 -12.84 13.04 10.33
N ASP A 511 -11.89 12.87 11.25
CA ASP A 511 -12.05 13.18 12.68
C ASP A 511 -12.39 14.67 12.91
N LEU A 512 -11.75 15.58 12.17
CA LEU A 512 -11.99 17.02 12.30
C LEU A 512 -13.40 17.41 11.80
N PHE A 513 -13.91 16.72 10.78
CA PHE A 513 -15.28 16.87 10.30
C PHE A 513 -16.32 16.26 11.24
N ALA A 514 -16.02 15.15 11.89
CA ALA A 514 -16.92 14.52 12.87
C ALA A 514 -17.15 15.42 14.10
N HIS A 515 -16.10 16.08 14.60
CA HIS A 515 -16.18 16.93 15.79
C HIS A 515 -16.80 18.32 15.52
N SER A 516 -16.74 18.83 14.28
CA SER A 516 -17.52 20.04 13.92
C SER A 516 -19.03 19.78 13.91
N ARG A 517 -19.44 18.51 13.74
CA ARG A 517 -20.82 18.04 13.76
C ARG A 517 -21.43 18.12 15.17
N GLU A 518 -20.68 17.68 16.19
CA GLU A 518 -21.14 17.71 17.60
C GLU A 518 -21.30 19.14 18.16
N ALA A 519 -20.43 20.07 17.75
CA ALA A 519 -20.54 21.48 18.13
C ALA A 519 -21.80 22.16 17.53
N HIS A 520 -22.25 21.67 16.37
CA HIS A 520 -23.44 22.18 15.69
C HIS A 520 -24.74 21.58 16.26
N ASP A 521 -24.73 20.30 16.62
CA ASP A 521 -25.90 19.55 17.13
C ASP A 521 -26.29 19.95 18.57
N MET A 522 -25.32 20.39 19.39
CA MET A 522 -25.57 20.95 20.72
C MET A 522 -26.27 22.33 20.67
N SER A 523 -26.05 23.10 19.59
CA SER A 523 -26.69 24.41 19.37
C SER A 523 -28.18 24.26 18.98
N ASP A 524 -28.51 23.26 18.16
CA ASP A 524 -29.89 23.05 17.67
C ASP A 524 -30.82 22.47 18.73
N ARG A 525 -30.31 21.62 19.66
CA ARG A 525 -31.10 21.15 20.80
C ARG A 525 -31.41 22.24 21.83
N ALA A 526 -30.52 23.22 22.02
CA ALA A 526 -30.76 24.37 22.89
C ALA A 526 -31.82 25.33 22.28
N GLY A 527 -31.82 25.48 20.95
CA GLY A 527 -32.83 26.27 20.22
C GLY A 527 -34.23 25.64 20.23
N MET A 528 -34.35 24.31 20.10
CA MET A 528 -35.66 23.63 20.13
C MET A 528 -36.34 23.67 21.50
N LEU A 529 -35.59 23.67 22.60
CA LEU A 529 -36.17 23.79 23.95
C LEU A 529 -36.67 25.21 24.28
N GLN A 530 -36.08 26.26 23.67
CA GLN A 530 -36.59 27.63 23.79
C GLN A 530 -37.84 27.88 22.93
N LEU A 531 -37.94 27.27 21.75
CA LEU A 531 -39.12 27.37 20.89
C LEU A 531 -40.35 26.64 21.46
N TRP A 532 -40.17 25.50 22.14
CA TRP A 532 -41.26 24.82 22.84
C TRP A 532 -41.76 25.54 24.10
N ALA A 533 -40.95 26.41 24.72
CA ALA A 533 -41.36 27.22 25.87
C ALA A 533 -42.14 28.50 25.46
N LEU A 534 -41.95 29.00 24.24
CA LEU A 534 -42.61 30.21 23.73
C LEU A 534 -43.96 29.95 23.06
N GLU A 535 -44.23 28.75 22.54
CA GLU A 535 -45.50 28.42 21.85
C GLU A 535 -46.65 27.97 22.77
N LYS A 536 -46.42 27.76 24.07
CA LYS A 536 -47.49 27.47 25.05
C LYS A 536 -47.86 28.65 25.96
N GLY A 537 -47.33 29.84 25.67
CA GLY A 537 -47.37 30.99 26.56
C GLY A 537 -48.39 32.09 26.27
N THR A 538 -49.34 31.96 25.33
CA THR A 538 -50.34 33.03 25.09
C THR A 538 -51.66 32.52 24.48
N GLN A 539 -52.49 31.84 25.29
CA GLN A 539 -53.95 31.94 25.18
C GLN A 539 -54.65 31.91 26.55
N ARG A 540 -54.97 33.13 27.03
CA ARG A 540 -56.18 33.59 27.76
C ARG A 540 -56.44 33.17 29.22
N PRO A 541 -57.20 33.98 29.99
CA PRO A 541 -58.02 35.15 29.63
C PRO A 541 -57.36 36.51 29.82
#